data_AF-A0A6A6XZ55-F1
#
_entry.id   AF-A0A6A6XZ55-F1
#
_cell.length_a   1.000
_cell.length_b   1.000
_cell.length_c   1.000
_cell.angle_alpha   90.00
_cell.angle_beta   90.00
_cell.angle_gamma   90.00
#
_symmetry.space_group_name_H-M   'P 1'
#
loop_
_entity.id
_entity.type
_entity.pdbx_description
1 polymer ?
#
loop_
_entity_poly.entity_id
_entity_poly.type
_entity_poly.pdbx_seq_one_letter_code
_entity_poly.pdbx_strand_id
1 'polypeptide(L)'
;MSTALLKTSEEFMQNNIIQVNDSVLADLDLPECPICHCEFGVDDPAIQITGITGCSHIFGRSYLADWFSSNNPNVDTCPLCRTKLYRGNGTRGRDETHRHQRCLVAPRAMQEARRELNGARQREVVAAREAREAEQRGQEMQEQLQNTVREGQEARRSFSEALEALLNDLEAEGGGSEAERERLEQRLVQLREIDQSIEDVLRDR
;
A
#
# COMPACT_ATOMS: atom_id res chain seq x y z
N MET A 1 40.23 -26.81 1.50
CA MET A 1 40.93 -25.59 1.96
C MET A 1 40.35 -25.23 3.32
N SER A 2 41.18 -25.13 4.36
CA SER A 2 40.72 -24.69 5.69
C SER A 2 40.46 -23.19 5.67
N THR A 3 39.20 -22.79 5.75
CA THR A 3 38.84 -21.39 6.07
C THR A 3 39.16 -21.14 7.53
N ALA A 4 40.09 -20.22 7.79
CA ALA A 4 40.37 -19.79 9.15
C ALA A 4 39.11 -19.14 9.73
N LEU A 5 38.64 -19.63 10.88
CA LEU A 5 37.51 -19.02 11.59
C LEU A 5 37.87 -17.57 11.97
N LEU A 6 36.95 -16.65 11.70
CA LEU A 6 37.07 -15.23 12.02
C LEU A 6 37.13 -15.00 13.53
N LYS A 7 37.64 -13.84 13.94
CA LYS A 7 37.92 -13.57 15.37
C LYS A 7 36.72 -12.98 16.10
N THR A 8 35.83 -12.26 15.41
CA THR A 8 34.70 -11.56 16.03
C THR A 8 33.39 -11.82 15.29
N SER A 9 32.27 -11.62 15.98
CA SER A 9 30.93 -11.67 15.38
C SER A 9 30.72 -10.58 14.33
N GLU A 10 31.29 -9.39 14.55
CA GLU A 10 31.21 -8.28 13.59
C GLU A 10 31.91 -8.61 12.28
N GLU A 11 33.13 -9.15 12.35
CA GLU A 11 33.89 -9.61 11.18
C GLU A 11 33.11 -10.70 10.44
N PHE A 12 32.45 -11.60 11.17
CA PHE A 12 31.58 -12.63 10.60
C PHE A 12 30.34 -12.05 9.90
N MET A 13 29.65 -11.11 10.52
CA MET A 13 28.47 -10.45 9.93
C MET A 13 28.81 -9.60 8.71
N GLN A 14 30.07 -9.22 8.51
CA GLN A 14 30.51 -8.48 7.33
C GLN A 14 30.92 -9.40 6.18
N ASN A 15 31.57 -10.54 6.48
CA ASN A 15 32.25 -11.35 5.46
C ASN A 15 31.58 -12.70 5.16
N ASN A 16 30.70 -13.18 6.04
CA ASN A 16 30.18 -14.55 6.00
C ASN A 16 28.66 -14.64 5.91
N ILE A 17 28.03 -13.57 5.41
CA ILE A 17 26.60 -13.55 5.13
C ILE A 17 26.36 -12.96 3.75
N ILE A 18 25.33 -13.44 3.06
CA ILE A 18 24.81 -12.82 1.84
C ILE A 18 23.33 -12.54 2.02
N GLN A 19 22.83 -11.44 1.44
CA GLN A 19 21.41 -11.18 1.41
C GLN A 19 20.72 -12.14 0.43
N VAL A 20 19.62 -12.74 0.86
CA VAL A 20 18.77 -13.62 0.05
C VAL A 20 17.61 -12.80 -0.49
N ASN A 21 17.25 -13.03 -1.75
CA ASN A 21 16.09 -12.38 -2.36
C ASN A 21 14.81 -13.19 -2.10
N ASP A 22 13.66 -12.53 -2.24
CA ASP A 22 12.36 -13.14 -1.95
C ASP A 22 12.05 -14.36 -2.84
N SER A 23 12.57 -14.37 -4.08
CA SER A 23 12.41 -15.51 -4.99
C SER A 23 13.05 -16.79 -4.45
N VAL A 24 14.28 -16.71 -3.92
CA VAL A 24 14.95 -17.88 -3.34
C VAL A 24 14.26 -18.34 -2.06
N LEU A 25 13.69 -17.42 -1.27
CA LEU A 25 12.93 -17.79 -0.07
C LEU A 25 11.66 -18.57 -0.43
N ALA A 26 10.95 -18.16 -1.49
CA ALA A 26 9.77 -18.85 -1.99
C ALA A 26 10.10 -20.26 -2.49
N ASP A 27 11.22 -20.44 -3.20
CA ASP A 27 11.66 -21.75 -3.69
C ASP A 27 12.06 -22.72 -2.57
N LEU A 28 12.51 -22.20 -1.43
CA LEU A 28 12.93 -22.99 -0.27
C LEU A 28 11.81 -23.23 0.75
N ASP A 29 10.60 -22.69 0.53
CA ASP A 29 9.47 -22.75 1.46
C ASP A 29 9.85 -22.31 2.89
N LEU A 30 10.64 -21.22 2.97
CA LEU A 30 11.09 -20.61 4.23
C LEU A 30 10.44 -19.22 4.38
N PRO A 31 9.14 -19.15 4.73
CA PRO A 31 8.45 -17.87 4.86
C PRO A 31 8.91 -17.08 6.10
N GLU A 32 9.45 -17.77 7.11
CA GLU A 32 9.73 -17.17 8.43
C GLU A 32 11.15 -17.39 8.92
N CYS A 33 11.65 -16.41 9.67
CA CYS A 33 12.92 -16.51 10.36
C CYS A 33 12.85 -17.52 11.53
N PRO A 34 13.77 -18.50 11.61
CA PRO A 34 13.74 -19.55 12.64
C PRO A 34 14.13 -19.07 14.05
N ILE A 35 14.62 -17.83 14.19
CA ILE A 35 14.94 -17.24 15.50
C ILE A 35 13.70 -16.57 16.12
N CYS A 36 12.95 -15.81 15.32
CA CYS A 36 11.85 -14.96 15.81
C CYS A 36 10.44 -15.42 15.38
N HIS A 37 10.34 -16.39 14.45
CA HIS A 37 9.09 -16.87 13.86
C HIS A 37 8.23 -15.74 13.28
N CYS A 38 8.88 -14.84 12.54
CA CYS A 38 8.26 -13.74 11.84
C CYS A 38 8.71 -13.78 10.38
N GLU A 39 7.86 -13.33 9.47
CA GLU A 39 8.17 -13.23 8.05
C GLU A 39 9.37 -12.31 7.80
N PHE A 40 10.17 -12.66 6.79
CA PHE A 40 11.24 -11.78 6.32
C PHE A 40 10.61 -10.53 5.69
N GLY A 41 11.13 -9.36 6.05
CA GLY A 41 10.55 -8.09 5.62
C GLY A 41 11.60 -7.06 5.23
N VAL A 42 11.14 -5.93 4.71
CA VAL A 42 12.00 -4.81 4.27
C VAL A 42 12.89 -4.30 5.43
N ASP A 43 12.34 -4.29 6.65
CA ASP A 43 13.06 -3.83 7.84
C ASP A 43 14.10 -4.84 8.36
N ASP A 44 13.97 -6.11 8.02
CA ASP A 44 14.93 -7.16 8.39
C ASP A 44 15.11 -8.20 7.29
N PRO A 45 16.02 -7.92 6.33
CA PRO A 45 16.19 -8.78 5.17
C PRO A 45 16.74 -10.15 5.56
N ALA A 46 16.31 -11.17 4.82
CA ALA A 46 16.84 -12.51 4.96
C ALA A 46 18.33 -12.54 4.55
N ILE A 47 19.15 -13.17 5.39
CA ILE A 47 20.57 -13.40 5.14
C ILE A 47 20.89 -14.88 5.26
N GLN A 48 21.72 -15.39 4.35
CA GLN A 48 22.23 -16.75 4.38
C GLN A 48 23.66 -16.76 4.89
N ILE A 49 23.97 -17.67 5.82
CA ILE A 49 25.36 -17.93 6.24
C ILE A 49 26.15 -18.57 5.10
N THR A 50 27.34 -18.05 4.82
CA THR A 50 28.23 -18.56 3.76
C THR A 50 29.67 -18.74 4.26
N GLY A 51 30.48 -19.49 3.50
CA GLY A 51 31.90 -19.71 3.81
C GLY A 51 32.18 -20.64 4.99
N ILE A 52 31.14 -21.21 5.63
CA ILE A 52 31.24 -22.18 6.71
C ILE A 52 30.75 -23.55 6.24
N THR A 53 31.64 -24.55 6.24
CA THR A 53 31.28 -25.90 5.81
C THR A 53 30.17 -26.49 6.69
N GLY A 54 29.09 -26.95 6.05
CA GLY A 54 27.94 -27.54 6.75
C GLY A 54 26.99 -26.53 7.39
N CYS A 55 27.06 -25.24 7.04
CA CYS A 55 26.10 -24.23 7.49
C CYS A 55 25.71 -23.31 6.33
N SER A 56 24.44 -23.34 5.95
CA SER A 56 23.84 -22.48 4.92
C SER A 56 22.45 -21.98 5.34
N HIS A 57 22.23 -21.85 6.65
CA HIS A 57 20.96 -21.46 7.22
C HIS A 57 20.65 -19.98 6.99
N ILE A 58 19.36 -19.68 6.88
CA ILE A 58 18.83 -18.34 6.59
C ILE A 58 18.19 -17.76 7.86
N PHE A 59 18.49 -16.50 8.13
CA PHE A 59 18.00 -15.76 9.30
C PHE A 59 17.67 -14.31 8.94
N GLY A 60 16.88 -13.63 9.77
CA GLY A 60 16.78 -12.17 9.72
C GLY A 60 18.10 -11.57 10.22
N ARG A 61 18.63 -10.58 9.50
CA ARG A 61 19.94 -9.96 9.80
C ARG A 61 20.00 -9.41 11.22
N SER A 62 18.97 -8.70 11.65
CA SER A 62 18.85 -8.11 12.97
C SER A 62 18.84 -9.17 14.07
N TYR A 63 18.06 -10.24 13.89
CA TYR A 63 17.95 -11.31 14.87
C TYR A 63 19.23 -12.15 15.00
N LEU A 64 19.98 -12.35 13.90
CA LEU A 64 21.27 -13.02 13.98
C LEU A 64 22.31 -12.15 14.71
N ALA A 65 22.29 -10.83 14.49
CA ALA A 65 23.15 -9.89 15.22
C ALA A 65 22.84 -9.89 16.73
N ASP A 66 21.55 -9.92 17.09
CA ASP A 66 21.09 -10.01 18.47
C ASP A 66 21.51 -11.33 19.13
N TRP A 67 21.44 -12.44 18.38
CA TRP A 67 21.95 -13.74 18.85
C TRP A 67 23.42 -13.67 19.25
N PHE A 68 24.26 -13.04 18.41
CA PHE A 68 25.69 -12.87 18.68
C PHE A 68 25.99 -11.89 19.82
N SER A 69 25.10 -10.93 20.06
CA SER A 69 25.20 -9.96 21.15
C SER A 69 24.60 -10.46 22.46
N SER A 70 23.91 -11.60 22.42
CA SER A 70 23.26 -12.18 23.59
C SER A 70 24.28 -12.71 24.61
N ASN A 71 23.80 -13.01 25.82
CA ASN A 71 24.61 -13.63 26.86
C ASN A 71 24.61 -15.17 26.77
N ASN A 72 24.22 -15.75 25.63
CA ASN A 72 24.13 -17.20 25.46
C ASN A 72 25.55 -17.80 25.37
N PRO A 73 25.85 -18.92 26.07
CA PRO A 73 27.15 -19.58 25.95
C PRO A 73 27.48 -20.03 24.52
N ASN A 74 26.48 -20.23 23.67
CA ASN A 74 26.62 -20.67 22.29
C ASN A 74 26.46 -19.54 21.26
N VAL A 75 26.72 -18.28 21.65
CA VAL A 75 26.68 -17.12 20.73
C VAL A 75 27.55 -17.33 19.49
N ASP A 76 28.65 -18.06 19.59
CA ASP A 76 29.57 -18.30 18.47
C ASP A 76 29.17 -19.48 17.57
N THR A 77 27.93 -19.96 17.70
CA THR A 77 27.37 -21.08 16.92
C THR A 77 26.11 -20.67 16.17
N CYS A 78 25.82 -21.38 15.09
CA CYS A 78 24.57 -21.27 14.36
C CYS A 78 23.38 -21.66 15.27
N PRO A 79 22.31 -20.84 15.34
CA PRO A 79 21.13 -21.15 16.16
C PRO A 79 20.44 -22.47 15.80
N LEU A 80 20.48 -22.86 14.52
CA LEU A 80 19.82 -24.07 14.00
C LEU A 80 20.70 -25.32 14.13
N CYS A 81 21.86 -25.35 13.48
CA CYS A 81 22.70 -26.56 13.43
C CYS A 81 23.84 -26.60 14.44
N ARG A 82 24.04 -25.54 15.24
CA ARG A 82 25.14 -25.42 16.21
C ARG A 82 26.55 -25.46 15.62
N THR A 83 26.70 -25.41 14.30
CA THR A 83 28.01 -25.25 13.64
C THR A 83 28.68 -23.98 14.14
N LYS A 84 29.96 -24.09 14.52
CA LYS A 84 30.76 -22.96 15.00
C LYS A 84 31.01 -21.97 13.86
N LEU A 85 30.65 -20.70 14.08
CA LEU A 85 30.65 -19.66 13.05
C LEU A 85 31.91 -18.79 13.11
N TYR A 86 32.38 -18.48 14.31
CA TYR A 86 33.60 -17.73 14.54
C TYR A 86 34.31 -18.22 15.81
N ARG A 87 35.57 -17.83 15.99
CA ARG A 87 36.33 -18.15 17.20
C ARG A 87 35.92 -17.17 18.29
N GLY A 88 34.89 -17.52 19.06
CA GLY A 88 34.53 -16.75 20.25
C GLY A 88 35.72 -16.65 21.21
N ASN A 89 35.97 -15.45 21.75
CA ASN A 89 36.89 -15.27 22.87
C ASN A 89 36.28 -15.93 24.10
N GLY A 90 36.45 -17.24 24.24
CA GLY A 90 35.93 -18.08 25.33
C GLY A 90 36.54 -17.77 26.71
N THR A 91 36.84 -16.51 27.01
CA THR A 91 37.42 -16.05 28.26
C THR A 91 36.40 -15.82 29.37
N ARG A 92 35.13 -16.18 29.17
CA ARG A 92 34.16 -16.23 30.27
C ARG A 92 34.39 -17.51 31.08
N GLY A 93 35.38 -17.40 31.95
CA GLY A 93 35.71 -18.37 32.96
C GLY A 93 34.48 -18.84 33.74
N ARG A 94 34.55 -20.12 34.10
CA ARG A 94 33.74 -20.84 35.07
C ARG A 94 33.31 -19.99 36.28
N ASP A 95 32.18 -19.31 36.15
CA ASP A 95 31.41 -18.85 37.31
C ASP A 95 29.92 -19.18 37.05
N GLU A 96 29.71 -20.49 36.95
CA GLU A 96 28.59 -21.16 36.29
C GLU A 96 27.42 -21.47 37.26
N THR A 97 27.32 -20.74 38.38
CA THR A 97 26.40 -21.13 39.47
C THR A 97 25.26 -20.16 39.79
N HIS A 98 25.15 -18.96 39.20
CA HIS A 98 24.10 -18.03 39.66
C HIS A 98 23.34 -17.15 38.64
N ARG A 99 23.46 -17.36 37.32
CA ARG A 99 22.78 -16.49 36.31
C ARG A 99 21.85 -17.19 35.32
N HIS A 100 21.39 -18.40 35.60
CA HIS A 100 20.48 -19.15 34.71
C HIS A 100 19.02 -18.67 34.70
N GLN A 101 18.68 -17.47 35.18
CA GLN A 101 17.27 -17.05 35.29
C GLN A 101 16.97 -15.62 34.87
N ARG A 102 17.58 -15.16 33.79
CA ARG A 102 17.00 -14.10 32.95
C ARG A 102 17.20 -14.44 31.49
N CYS A 103 16.47 -15.47 31.05
CA CYS A 103 16.22 -15.69 29.64
C CYS A 103 15.44 -14.48 29.13
N LEU A 104 16.07 -13.70 28.25
CA LEU A 104 15.50 -12.55 27.54
C LEU A 104 14.49 -13.04 26.50
N VAL A 105 13.44 -13.74 26.94
CA VAL A 105 12.18 -13.70 26.21
C VAL A 105 11.77 -12.24 26.36
N ALA A 106 11.76 -11.46 25.27
CA ALA A 106 10.98 -10.23 25.29
C ALA A 106 9.62 -10.64 25.86
N PRO A 107 9.16 -10.05 26.99
CA PRO A 107 7.91 -10.47 27.62
C PRO A 107 6.86 -10.54 26.51
N ARG A 108 6.12 -11.66 26.41
CA ARG A 108 5.11 -11.89 25.35
C ARG A 108 4.28 -10.63 25.05
N ALA A 109 4.02 -9.84 26.08
CA ALA A 109 3.48 -8.48 26.01
C ALA A 109 4.08 -7.55 24.94
N MET A 110 5.41 -7.50 24.77
CA MET A 110 6.05 -6.67 23.73
C MET A 110 5.82 -7.21 22.32
N GLN A 111 5.80 -8.54 22.15
CA GLN A 111 5.54 -9.14 20.83
C GLN A 111 4.06 -8.96 20.44
N GLU A 112 3.15 -9.10 21.41
CA GLU A 112 1.72 -8.80 21.27
C GLU A 112 1.50 -7.32 20.92
N ALA A 113 2.10 -6.39 21.67
CA ALA A 113 2.01 -4.96 21.39
C ALA A 113 2.50 -4.60 19.97
N ARG A 114 3.58 -5.25 19.49
CA ARG A 114 4.07 -5.04 18.13
C ARG A 114 3.08 -5.55 17.07
N ARG A 115 2.46 -6.72 17.31
CA ARG A 115 1.41 -7.25 16.43
C ARG A 115 0.19 -6.34 16.39
N GLU A 116 -0.24 -5.82 17.54
CA GLU A 116 -1.36 -4.87 17.62
C GLU A 116 -1.07 -3.57 16.88
N LEU A 117 0.13 -3.00 17.06
CA LEU A 117 0.56 -1.79 16.37
C LEU A 117 0.60 -2.00 14.85
N ASN A 118 1.18 -3.11 14.39
CA ASN A 118 1.22 -3.44 12.97
C ASN A 118 -0.18 -3.65 12.39
N GLY A 119 -1.07 -4.33 13.13
CA GLY A 119 -2.46 -4.50 12.74
C GLY A 119 -3.22 -3.16 12.66
N ALA A 120 -2.96 -2.24 13.59
CA ALA A 120 -3.54 -0.89 13.55
C ALA A 120 -3.06 -0.09 12.33
N ARG A 121 -1.76 -0.10 12.07
CA ARG A 121 -1.17 0.56 10.89
C ARG A 121 -1.75 0.00 9.59
N GLN A 122 -1.93 -1.32 9.49
CA GLN A 122 -2.50 -1.93 8.30
C GLN A 122 -3.97 -1.54 8.09
N ARG A 123 -4.77 -1.46 9.15
CA ARG A 123 -6.15 -0.96 9.07
C ARG A 123 -6.20 0.50 8.61
N GLU A 124 -5.28 1.34 9.10
CA GLU A 124 -5.20 2.75 8.69
C GLU A 124 -4.88 2.89 7.20
N VAL A 125 -3.95 2.10 6.67
CA VAL A 125 -3.61 2.10 5.23
C VAL A 125 -4.81 1.68 4.37
N VAL A 126 -5.55 0.64 4.78
CA VAL A 126 -6.75 0.20 4.07
C VAL A 126 -7.83 1.27 4.09
N ALA A 127 -8.12 1.86 5.27
CA ALA A 127 -9.11 2.92 5.40
C ALA A 127 -8.75 4.16 4.56
N ALA A 128 -7.47 4.54 4.52
CA ALA A 128 -7.02 5.66 3.69
C ALA A 128 -7.19 5.39 2.19
N ARG A 129 -6.98 4.14 1.75
CA ARG A 129 -7.23 3.73 0.36
C ARG A 129 -8.73 3.80 0.03
N GLU A 130 -9.58 3.24 0.89
CA GLU A 130 -11.04 3.27 0.70
C GLU A 130 -11.58 4.71 0.65
N ALA A 131 -11.02 5.61 1.47
CA ALA A 131 -11.39 7.03 1.46
C ALA A 131 -11.06 7.70 0.11
N ARG A 132 -9.87 7.44 -0.46
CA ARG A 132 -9.48 7.97 -1.78
C ARG A 132 -10.35 7.41 -2.90
N GLU A 133 -10.65 6.11 -2.86
CA GLU A 133 -11.55 5.49 -3.85
C GLU A 133 -12.98 6.06 -3.74
N ALA A 134 -13.45 6.36 -2.53
CA ALA A 134 -14.74 7.03 -2.34
C ALA A 134 -14.74 8.47 -2.87
N GLU A 135 -13.66 9.23 -2.64
CA GLU A 135 -13.50 10.58 -3.19
C GLU A 135 -13.48 10.56 -4.72
N GLN A 136 -12.73 9.63 -5.32
CA GLN A 136 -12.69 9.45 -6.77
C GLN A 136 -14.08 9.12 -7.34
N ARG A 137 -14.83 8.20 -6.71
CA ARG A 137 -16.22 7.91 -7.12
C ARG A 137 -17.12 9.14 -7.02
N GLY A 138 -16.92 9.98 -6.00
CA GLY A 138 -17.63 11.25 -5.86
C GLY A 138 -17.34 12.21 -7.01
N GLN A 139 -16.06 12.33 -7.41
CA GLN A 139 -15.64 13.17 -8.54
C GLN A 139 -16.20 12.63 -9.87
N GLU A 140 -16.11 11.33 -10.12
CA GLU A 140 -16.65 10.69 -11.34
C GLU A 140 -18.18 10.90 -11.43
N MET A 141 -18.90 10.75 -10.32
CA MET A 141 -20.35 10.99 -10.28
C MET A 141 -20.67 12.47 -10.54
N GLN A 142 -19.88 13.40 -10.01
CA GLN A 142 -20.05 14.84 -10.26
C GLN A 142 -19.81 15.18 -11.74
N GLU A 143 -18.78 14.60 -12.36
CA GLU A 143 -18.50 14.77 -13.79
C GLU A 143 -19.64 14.21 -14.65
N GLN A 144 -20.18 13.04 -14.31
CA GLN A 144 -21.34 12.47 -15.00
C GLN A 144 -22.55 13.41 -14.94
N LEU A 145 -22.84 13.98 -13.76
CA LEU A 145 -23.93 14.94 -13.61
C LEU A 145 -23.71 16.20 -14.47
N GLN A 146 -22.49 16.73 -14.51
CA GLN A 146 -22.16 17.88 -15.37
C GLN A 146 -22.33 17.56 -16.85
N ASN A 147 -21.91 16.37 -17.29
CA ASN A 147 -22.09 15.91 -18.66
C ASN A 147 -23.58 15.80 -19.02
N THR A 148 -24.41 15.20 -18.16
CA THR A 148 -25.86 15.12 -18.38
C THR A 148 -26.52 16.50 -18.45
N VAL A 149 -26.10 17.44 -17.60
CA VAL A 149 -26.60 18.83 -17.66
C VAL A 149 -26.24 19.49 -19.00
N ARG A 150 -24.98 19.33 -19.44
CA ARG A 150 -24.51 19.86 -20.72
C ARG A 150 -25.27 19.28 -21.91
N GLU A 151 -25.45 17.96 -21.96
CA GLU A 151 -26.25 17.29 -23.01
C GLU A 151 -27.69 17.82 -23.04
N GLY A 152 -28.29 18.02 -21.88
CA GLY A 152 -29.62 18.62 -21.77
C GLY A 152 -29.68 20.06 -22.31
N GLN A 153 -28.64 20.87 -22.07
CA GLN A 153 -28.54 22.23 -22.62
C GLN A 153 -28.37 22.22 -24.14
N GLU A 154 -27.52 21.34 -24.67
CA GLU A 154 -27.32 21.19 -26.12
C GLU A 154 -28.61 20.76 -26.83
N ALA A 155 -29.34 19.80 -26.25
CA ALA A 155 -30.63 19.35 -26.79
C ALA A 155 -31.66 20.48 -26.84
N ARG A 156 -31.74 21.32 -25.79
CA ARG A 156 -32.65 22.47 -25.76
C ARG A 156 -32.24 23.55 -26.76
N ARG A 157 -30.95 23.83 -26.90
CA ARG A 157 -30.44 24.76 -27.93
C ARG A 157 -30.83 24.27 -29.33
N SER A 158 -30.58 23.00 -29.64
CA SER A 158 -30.95 22.42 -30.93
C SER A 158 -32.47 22.49 -31.18
N PHE A 159 -33.28 22.25 -30.16
CA PHE A 159 -34.73 22.39 -30.27
C PHE A 159 -35.17 23.84 -30.53
N SER A 160 -34.55 24.81 -29.86
CA SER A 160 -34.80 26.24 -30.09
C SER A 160 -34.42 26.66 -31.52
N GLU A 161 -33.25 26.24 -32.00
CA GLU A 161 -32.80 26.51 -33.38
C GLU A 161 -33.76 25.91 -34.42
N ALA A 162 -34.27 24.70 -34.17
CA ALA A 162 -35.27 24.08 -35.05
C ALA A 162 -36.60 24.85 -35.07
N LEU A 163 -37.05 25.37 -33.92
CA LEU A 163 -38.26 26.20 -33.86
C LEU A 163 -38.07 27.55 -34.58
N GLU A 164 -36.90 28.18 -34.43
CA GLU A 164 -36.56 29.42 -35.15
C GLU A 164 -36.49 29.20 -36.67
N ALA A 165 -35.92 28.07 -37.11
CA ALA A 165 -35.92 27.70 -38.53
C ALA A 165 -37.35 27.53 -39.08
N LEU A 166 -38.23 26.83 -38.37
CA LEU A 166 -39.63 26.67 -38.77
C LEU A 166 -40.38 27.99 -38.86
N LEU A 167 -40.12 28.93 -37.94
CA LEU A 167 -40.70 30.28 -38.01
C LEU A 167 -40.24 31.03 -39.26
N ASN A 168 -38.94 30.99 -39.58
CA ASN A 168 -38.39 31.64 -40.77
C ASN A 168 -38.99 31.07 -42.07
N ASP A 169 -39.18 29.74 -42.14
CA ASP A 169 -39.79 29.08 -43.29
C ASP A 169 -41.26 29.51 -43.48
N LEU A 170 -42.03 29.60 -42.40
CA LEU A 170 -43.43 30.08 -42.44
C LEU A 170 -43.52 31.54 -42.92
N GLU A 171 -42.56 32.39 -42.54
CA GLU A 171 -42.49 33.77 -43.03
C GLU A 171 -42.16 33.84 -44.53
N ALA A 172 -41.26 32.98 -45.00
CA ALA A 172 -40.83 32.96 -46.39
C ALA A 172 -41.93 32.49 -47.36
N GLU A 173 -42.76 31.52 -46.93
CA GLU A 173 -43.84 30.98 -47.78
C GLU A 173 -45.10 31.86 -47.82
N GLY A 174 -45.23 32.85 -46.93
CA GLY A 174 -46.41 33.73 -46.86
C GLY A 174 -47.74 33.01 -46.62
N GLY A 175 -47.69 31.73 -46.23
CA GLY A 175 -48.82 30.80 -46.18
C GLY A 175 -49.20 30.29 -44.79
N GLY A 176 -48.44 30.65 -43.74
CA GLY A 176 -48.74 30.27 -42.36
C GLY A 176 -49.92 31.04 -41.79
N SER A 177 -50.82 30.37 -41.06
CA SER A 177 -51.85 31.07 -40.30
C SER A 177 -51.20 31.89 -39.17
N GLU A 178 -51.64 33.12 -38.97
CA GLU A 178 -51.14 34.01 -37.90
C GLU A 178 -51.16 33.32 -36.51
N ALA A 179 -52.17 32.49 -36.27
CA ALA A 179 -52.31 31.71 -35.04
C ALA A 179 -51.23 30.63 -34.86
N GLU A 180 -50.71 30.04 -35.93
CA GLU A 180 -49.63 29.04 -35.86
C GLU A 180 -48.28 29.71 -35.55
N ARG A 181 -48.03 30.86 -36.17
CA ARG A 181 -46.88 31.71 -35.85
C ARG A 181 -46.88 32.15 -34.39
N GLU A 182 -48.00 32.66 -33.89
CA GLU A 182 -48.12 33.09 -32.49
C GLU A 182 -47.87 31.93 -31.50
N ARG A 183 -48.37 30.71 -31.81
CA ARG A 183 -48.12 29.52 -30.97
C ARG A 183 -46.64 29.15 -30.90
N LEU A 184 -45.91 29.23 -32.02
CA LEU A 184 -44.48 28.94 -32.08
C LEU A 184 -43.67 30.00 -31.33
N GLU A 185 -44.01 31.28 -31.48
CA GLU A 185 -43.39 32.39 -30.73
C GLU A 185 -43.60 32.22 -29.22
N GLN A 186 -44.81 31.91 -28.77
CA GLN A 186 -45.10 31.63 -27.36
C GLN A 186 -44.27 30.43 -26.83
N ARG A 187 -44.07 29.40 -27.66
CA ARG A 187 -43.27 28.23 -27.27
C ARG A 187 -41.79 28.56 -27.11
N LEU A 188 -41.24 29.42 -27.96
CA LEU A 188 -39.87 29.92 -27.84
C LEU A 188 -39.68 30.76 -26.57
N VAL A 189 -40.63 31.64 -26.24
CA VAL A 189 -40.58 32.41 -25.00
C VAL A 189 -40.58 31.49 -23.77
N GLN A 190 -41.47 30.49 -23.73
CA GLN A 190 -41.50 29.49 -22.65
C GLN A 190 -40.17 28.74 -22.50
N LEU A 191 -39.52 28.36 -23.60
CA LEU A 191 -38.22 27.69 -23.54
C LEU A 191 -37.12 28.59 -22.96
N ARG A 192 -37.09 29.86 -23.39
CA ARG A 192 -36.12 30.85 -22.87
C ARG A 192 -36.31 31.11 -21.38
N GLU A 193 -37.56 31.17 -20.91
CA GLU A 193 -37.87 31.30 -19.48
C GLU A 193 -37.41 30.08 -18.67
N ILE A 194 -37.59 28.86 -19.22
CA ILE A 194 -37.11 27.62 -18.59
C ILE A 194 -35.59 27.62 -18.52
N ASP A 195 -34.89 28.01 -19.60
CA ASP A 195 -33.43 28.08 -19.60
C ASP A 195 -32.90 29.09 -18.59
N GLN A 196 -33.49 30.29 -18.52
CA GLN A 196 -33.12 31.30 -17.53
C GLN A 196 -33.31 30.78 -16.09
N SER A 197 -34.44 30.12 -15.82
CA SER A 197 -34.71 29.53 -14.51
C SER A 197 -33.70 28.44 -14.12
N ILE A 198 -33.28 27.60 -15.08
CA ILE A 198 -32.25 26.59 -14.85
C ILE A 198 -30.90 27.25 -14.54
N GLU A 199 -30.52 28.30 -15.28
CA GLU A 199 -29.27 29.03 -15.02
C GLU A 199 -29.24 29.69 -13.64
N ASP A 200 -30.37 30.26 -13.20
CA ASP A 200 -30.48 30.86 -11.88
C ASP A 200 -30.32 29.82 -10.76
N VAL A 201 -30.94 28.63 -10.90
CA VAL A 201 -30.77 27.52 -9.95
C VAL A 201 -29.33 26.99 -9.91
N LEU A 202 -28.61 27.02 -11.04
CA LEU A 202 -27.22 26.61 -11.10
C LEU A 202 -26.27 27.66 -10.50
N ARG A 203 -26.65 28.94 -10.50
CA ARG A 203 -25.84 30.04 -9.95
C ARG A 203 -25.91 30.12 -8.42
N ASP A 204 -27.03 29.71 -7.83
CA ASP A 204 -27.27 29.76 -6.39
C ASP A 204 -26.68 28.55 -5.60
N ARG A 205 -26.01 27.61 -6.29
CA ARG A 205 -25.34 26.44 -5.69
C ARG A 205 -23.83 26.62 -5.60
#